data_AF-A0A3Q3E1T6-F1
#
_entry.id   AF-A0A3Q3E1T6-F1
#
_cell.length_a   1.000
_cell.length_b   1.000
_cell.length_c   1.000
_cell.angle_alpha   90.00
_cell.angle_beta   90.00
_cell.angle_gamma   90.00
#
_symmetry.space_group_name_H-M   'P 1'
#
loop_
_entity.id
_entity.type
_entity.pdbx_description
1 polymer ?
#
loop_
_entity_poly.entity_id
_entity_poly.type
_entity_poly.pdbx_seq_one_letter_code
_entity_poly.pdbx_strand_id
1 'polypeptide(L)' 'VGVYTLKDCYPVQETYARNSSVTTSTRFFNLQLGISDPDVFTPPSTCQSARPERMSESGC' A
#
# COMPACT_ATOMS: atom_id res chain seq x y z
N VAL A 1 -9.16 10.62 7.03
CA VAL A 1 -10.27 9.94 7.71
C VAL A 1 -10.09 8.45 7.55
N GLY A 2 -9.98 7.71 8.66
CA GLY A 2 -9.88 6.25 8.65
C GLY A 2 -11.17 5.61 9.13
N VAL A 3 -11.55 4.49 8.51
CA VAL A 3 -12.70 3.66 8.85
C VAL A 3 -12.15 2.29 9.27
N TYR A 4 -12.51 1.86 10.48
CA TYR A 4 -12.02 0.63 11.09
C TYR A 4 -13.19 -0.24 11.57
N THR A 5 -12.99 -1.55 11.64
CA THR A 5 -13.99 -2.46 12.22
C THR A 5 -14.14 -2.20 13.72
N LEU A 6 -15.37 -2.32 14.24
CA LEU A 6 -15.65 -2.14 15.67
C LEU A 6 -14.95 -3.18 16.53
N LYS A 7 -14.90 -4.42 16.05
CA LYS A 7 -14.19 -5.53 16.68
C LYS A 7 -12.79 -5.62 16.06
N ASP A 8 -11.78 -5.79 16.90
CA ASP A 8 -10.37 -6.01 16.52
C ASP A 8 -9.67 -4.88 15.76
N CYS A 9 -10.36 -3.76 15.48
CA CYS A 9 -9.80 -2.54 14.88
C CYS A 9 -9.09 -2.73 13.53
N TYR A 10 -9.58 -3.61 12.65
CA TYR A 10 -9.02 -3.79 11.31
C TYR A 10 -9.34 -2.60 10.40
N PRO A 11 -8.39 -2.14 9.56
CA PRO A 11 -8.62 -1.05 8.62
C PRO A 11 -9.55 -1.50 7.48
N VAL A 12 -10.55 -0.67 7.15
CA VAL A 12 -11.48 -0.91 6.04
C VAL A 12 -11.24 0.10 4.92
N GLN A 13 -11.06 1.37 5.29
CA GLN A 13 -10.78 2.45 4.34
C GLN A 13 -9.95 3.54 5.00
N GLU A 14 -9.02 4.13 4.25
CA GLU A 14 -8.33 5.34 4.63
C GLU A 14 -8.40 6.38 3.52
N THR A 15 -8.80 7.60 3.88
CA THR A 15 -8.97 8.71 2.95
C THR A 15 -8.11 9.88 3.40
N TYR A 16 -7.14 10.26 2.57
CA TYR A 16 -6.31 11.45 2.73
C TYR A 16 -6.91 12.59 1.92
N ALA A 17 -7.25 13.68 2.59
CA ALA A 17 -7.79 14.88 1.98
C ALA A 17 -6.87 16.06 2.24
N ARG A 18 -6.61 16.86 1.21
CA ARG A 18 -5.84 18.11 1.29
C ARG A 18 -6.74 19.24 0.81
N ASN A 19 -6.86 20.31 1.61
CA ASN A 19 -7.73 21.46 1.33
C ASN A 19 -9.19 21.07 1.02
N SER A 20 -9.73 20.11 1.78
CA SER A 20 -11.09 19.58 1.60
C SER A 20 -11.35 18.86 0.27
N SER A 21 -10.34 18.70 -0.58
CA SER A 21 -10.35 17.82 -1.74
C SER A 21 -9.77 16.46 -1.38
N VAL A 22 -10.48 15.38 -1.69
CA VAL A 22 -9.97 14.02 -1.51
C VAL A 22 -8.78 13.83 -2.43
N THR A 23 -7.61 13.60 -1.85
CA THR A 23 -6.36 13.41 -2.59
C THR A 23 -6.17 11.94 -2.95
N THR A 24 -6.35 11.05 -1.97
CA THR A 24 -6.20 9.61 -2.16
C THR A 24 -7.16 8.88 -1.23
N SER A 25 -7.86 7.86 -1.74
CA SER A 25 -8.66 6.97 -0.91
C SER A 25 -8.31 5.52 -1.20
N THR A 26 -7.91 4.81 -0.16
CA THR A 26 -7.48 3.41 -0.21
C THR A 26 -8.46 2.54 0.55
N ARG A 27 -8.83 1.39 -0.02
CA ARG A 27 -9.68 0.38 0.64
C ARG A 27 -8.89 -0.88 0.88
N PHE A 28 -9.14 -1.54 2.01
CA PHE A 28 -8.44 -2.74 2.43
C PHE A 28 -9.42 -3.91 2.50
N PHE A 29 -8.99 -5.08 2.02
CA PHE A 29 -9.78 -6.31 2.00
C PHE A 29 -8.85 -7.53 2.13
N ASN A 30 -9.41 -8.69 2.51
CA ASN A 30 -8.67 -9.95 2.69
C ASN A 30 -7.46 -9.84 3.64
N LEU A 31 -7.61 -9.07 4.72
CA LEU A 31 -6.56 -8.90 5.72
C LEU A 31 -6.22 -10.23 6.40
N GLN A 32 -4.92 -10.53 6.48
CA GLN A 32 -4.37 -11.62 7.26
C GLN A 32 -3.39 -11.05 8.28
N LEU A 33 -3.42 -11.57 9.52
CA LEU A 33 -2.53 -11.12 10.58
C LEU A 33 -1.12 -11.67 10.36
N GLY A 34 -0.12 -10.79 10.56
CA GLY A 34 1.27 -11.14 10.35
C GLY A 34 1.64 -11.20 8.87
N ILE A 35 2.83 -11.73 8.60
CA ILE A 35 3.40 -11.84 7.26
C ILE A 35 3.87 -13.29 7.10
N SER A 36 3.29 -14.00 6.14
CA SER A 36 3.55 -15.44 5.96
C SER A 36 4.97 -15.72 5.46
N ASP A 37 5.48 -14.87 4.57
CA ASP A 37 6.84 -14.95 4.03
C ASP A 37 7.48 -13.56 4.09
N PRO A 38 8.53 -13.35 4.92
CA PRO A 38 9.21 -12.06 5.05
C PRO A 38 10.11 -11.74 3.84
N ASP A 39 10.48 -12.71 3.01
CA ASP A 39 11.38 -12.47 1.87
C ASP A 39 10.75 -11.61 0.77
N VAL A 40 9.43 -11.39 0.82
CA VAL A 40 8.73 -10.41 -0.04
C VAL A 40 9.27 -8.98 0.10
N PHE A 41 9.99 -8.68 1.20
CA PHE A 41 10.67 -7.39 1.39
C PHE A 41 12.13 -7.39 0.91
N THR A 42 12.69 -8.55 0.58
CA THR A 42 14.02 -8.65 0.01
C THR A 42 13.95 -8.30 -1.47
N PRO A 43 14.59 -7.20 -1.91
CA PRO A 43 14.53 -6.81 -3.31
C PRO A 43 15.24 -7.84 -4.19
N PRO A 44 14.75 -8.10 -5.42
CA PRO A 44 15.41 -9.00 -6.36
C PRO A 44 16.80 -8.46 -6.75
N SER A 45 17.67 -9.34 -7.26
CA SER A 45 19.05 -8.97 -7.65
C SER A 45 19.12 -7.84 -8.68
N THR A 46 18.10 -7.69 -9.52
CA THR A 46 17.97 -6.60 -10.50
C THR A 46 17.89 -5.22 -9.84
N CYS A 47 17.47 -5.12 -8.58
CA CYS A 47 17.47 -3.86 -7.84
C CYS A 47 18.87 -3.36 -7.47
N GLN A 48 19.90 -4.21 -7.50
CA GLN A 48 21.28 -3.82 -7.16
C GLN A 48 21.87 -2.82 -8.17
N SER A 49 21.40 -2.84 -9.41
CA SER A 49 21.79 -1.93 -10.48
C SER A 49 20.57 -1.23 -11.09
N ALA A 50 19.51 -1.03 -10.31
CA ALA A 50 18.29 -0.38 -10.79
C ALA A 50 18.52 1.10 -11.09
N ARG A 51 17.73 1.60 -12.06
CA ARG A 51 17.70 3.02 -12.38
C ARG A 51 17.03 3.79 -11.24
N PRO A 52 17.56 4.96 -10.84
CA PRO A 52 16.93 5.79 -9.80
C PRO A 52 15.61 6.43 -10.24
N GLU A 53 15.39 6.61 -11.55
CA GLU A 53 14.20 7.26 -12.07
C GLU A 53 12.98 6.34 -12.03
N ARG A 54 11.79 6.92 -11.79
CA ARG A 54 10.53 6.18 -11.92
C ARG A 54 10.30 5.75 -13.37
N MET A 55 9.96 4.48 -13.54
CA MET A 55 9.50 3.94 -14.81
C MET A 55 8.04 4.36 -15.06
N SER A 56 7.67 4.53 -16.34
CA SER A 56 6.29 4.81 -16.71
C SER A 56 5.42 3.57 -16.49
N GLU A 57 4.25 3.78 -15.92
CA GLU A 57 3.27 2.71 -15.63
C GLU A 57 2.68 2.09 -16.92
N SER A 58 2.73 2.82 -18.03
CA SER A 58 2.17 2.45 -19.34
C SER A 58 3.00 1.48 -20.18
N GLY A 59 4.07 0.89 -19.63
CA GLY A 59 5.01 0.03 -20.35
C GLY A 59 4.88 -1.46 -20.05
N CYS A 60 3.65 -2.01 -20.04
CA CYS A 60 3.43 -3.46 -20.08
C CYS A 60 3.18 -3.90 -21.53
#